data_AF-A0A1E3L1F1-F1
#
_entry.id   AF-A0A1E3L1F1-F1
#
_cell.length_a   1.000
_cell.length_b   1.000
_cell.length_c   1.000
_cell.angle_alpha   90.00
_cell.angle_beta   90.00
_cell.angle_gamma   90.00
#
_symmetry.space_group_name_H-M   'P 1'
#
loop_
_entity.id
_entity.type
_entity.pdbx_description
1 polymer ?
#
loop_
_entity_poly.entity_id
_entity_poly.type
_entity_poly.pdbx_seq_one_letter_code
_entity_poly.pdbx_strand_id
1 'polypeptide(L)'
;MSNEYPPNPNGVQQNPYQAPPQEQQGGMPPYPPYMQPPLQGLGGWLACFQVYMYYVLIAFFFTIPSYIFLMWMHNNPEEFESAMPGMTNQLFAIYGERFTLVMIIGIILASISLVWMLVNLIFFYQRKKFLPRLMIAYFIFELAGTVVTMLIIPDVGVFTTFSTILGVALAVAWIFYFMRSVRVKNTFVR
;
A
#
# COMPACT_ATOMS: atom_id res chain seq x y z
N MET A 1 -1.61 -31.64 -74.39
CA MET A 1 -1.34 -30.25 -74.81
C MET A 1 -2.48 -29.90 -75.77
N SER A 2 -3.39 -28.97 -75.56
CA SER A 2 -3.37 -27.71 -74.80
C SER A 2 -4.79 -27.13 -74.71
N ASN A 3 -5.12 -26.59 -73.52
CA ASN A 3 -5.99 -25.45 -73.19
C ASN A 3 -7.37 -25.27 -73.85
N GLU A 4 -8.43 -25.62 -73.10
CA GLU A 4 -9.70 -24.90 -73.13
C GLU A 4 -10.20 -24.68 -71.70
N TYR A 5 -10.12 -23.45 -71.20
CA TYR A 5 -10.87 -23.00 -70.03
C TYR A 5 -12.17 -22.34 -70.51
N PRO A 6 -13.35 -22.72 -70.00
CA PRO A 6 -14.59 -21.97 -70.23
C PRO A 6 -14.63 -20.65 -69.42
N PRO A 7 -15.52 -19.70 -69.80
CA PRO A 7 -15.50 -18.32 -69.30
C PRO A 7 -16.00 -18.19 -67.87
N ASN A 8 -15.38 -17.30 -67.10
CA ASN A 8 -15.82 -16.87 -65.78
C ASN A 8 -17.13 -16.02 -65.89
N PRO A 9 -18.26 -16.43 -65.31
CA PRO A 9 -19.53 -15.69 -65.41
C PRO A 9 -19.68 -14.53 -64.41
N ASN A 10 -18.77 -14.37 -63.44
CA ASN A 10 -18.99 -13.43 -62.33
C ASN A 10 -18.13 -12.16 -62.44
N GLY A 11 -18.14 -11.55 -63.62
CA GLY A 11 -17.69 -10.18 -63.81
C GLY A 11 -18.68 -9.19 -63.20
N VAL A 12 -18.67 -9.04 -61.87
CA VAL A 12 -19.40 -7.95 -61.20
C VAL A 12 -18.47 -6.75 -61.13
N GLN A 13 -18.83 -5.71 -61.88
CA GLN A 13 -18.22 -4.39 -61.89
C GLN A 13 -18.12 -3.83 -60.46
N GLN A 14 -16.91 -3.54 -59.99
CA GLN A 14 -16.70 -2.79 -58.75
C GLN A 14 -17.07 -1.32 -58.99
N ASN A 15 -18.13 -0.87 -58.33
CA ASN A 15 -18.54 0.53 -58.30
C ASN A 15 -17.71 1.25 -57.20
N PRO A 16 -16.96 2.33 -57.47
CA PRO A 16 -15.96 2.85 -56.50
C PRO A 16 -16.51 3.67 -55.33
N TYR A 17 -17.83 3.81 -55.19
CA TYR A 17 -18.45 4.70 -54.20
C TYR A 17 -19.57 4.02 -53.40
N GLN A 18 -19.25 2.89 -52.76
CA GLN A 18 -20.05 2.41 -51.63
C GLN A 18 -19.27 2.66 -50.34
N ALA A 19 -19.78 3.58 -49.52
CA ALA A 19 -19.38 3.70 -48.13
C ALA A 19 -19.58 2.33 -47.44
N PRO A 20 -18.68 1.88 -46.55
CA PRO A 20 -18.88 0.64 -45.83
C PRO A 20 -20.22 0.71 -45.07
N PRO A 21 -21.04 -0.35 -45.12
CA PRO A 21 -22.25 -0.43 -44.31
C PRO A 21 -21.85 -0.16 -42.86
N GLN A 22 -22.51 0.81 -42.21
CA GLN A 22 -22.45 0.92 -40.77
C GLN A 22 -22.95 -0.41 -40.22
N GLU A 23 -22.02 -1.23 -39.74
CA GLU A 23 -22.32 -2.43 -38.99
C GLU A 23 -23.24 -2.00 -37.85
N GLN A 24 -24.51 -2.38 -38.01
CA GLN A 24 -25.51 -2.33 -36.96
C GLN A 24 -24.84 -2.86 -35.70
N GLN A 25 -24.91 -2.07 -34.62
CA GLN A 25 -24.54 -2.45 -33.27
C GLN A 25 -25.35 -3.69 -32.86
N GLY A 26 -24.90 -4.85 -33.34
CA GLY A 26 -25.34 -6.15 -32.90
C GLY A 26 -24.76 -6.33 -31.51
N GLY A 27 -25.65 -6.39 -30.52
CA GLY A 27 -25.28 -6.66 -29.14
C GLY A 27 -24.29 -7.81 -29.08
N MET A 28 -23.11 -7.54 -28.53
CA MET A 28 -22.10 -8.58 -28.30
C MET A 28 -22.78 -9.74 -27.56
N PRO A 29 -22.66 -10.99 -28.04
CA PRO A 29 -23.15 -12.14 -27.30
C PRO A 29 -22.51 -12.12 -25.90
N PRO A 30 -23.24 -12.51 -24.84
CA PRO A 30 -22.69 -12.55 -23.49
C PRO A 30 -21.40 -13.36 -23.52
N TYR A 31 -20.28 -12.75 -23.12
CA TYR A 31 -19.02 -13.47 -23.01
C TYR A 31 -19.25 -14.72 -22.15
N PRO A 32 -18.79 -15.91 -22.59
CA PRO A 32 -18.87 -17.10 -21.78
C PRO A 32 -18.24 -16.82 -20.41
N PRO A 33 -18.80 -17.29 -19.27
CA PRO A 33 -18.33 -16.94 -17.92
C PRO A 33 -16.83 -17.19 -17.67
N TYR A 34 -16.19 -18.02 -18.50
CA TYR A 34 -14.79 -18.43 -18.44
C TYR A 34 -13.82 -17.56 -19.28
N MET A 35 -14.32 -16.59 -20.06
CA MET A 35 -13.52 -15.67 -20.87
C MET A 35 -13.33 -14.28 -20.23
N GLN A 36 -13.64 -14.11 -18.94
CA GLN A 36 -13.20 -12.88 -18.28
C GLN A 36 -11.67 -12.90 -18.22
N PRO A 37 -10.97 -11.87 -18.77
CA PRO A 37 -9.54 -11.78 -18.60
C PRO A 37 -9.24 -11.85 -17.10
N PRO A 38 -8.29 -12.69 -16.66
CA PRO A 38 -8.02 -12.87 -15.24
C PRO A 38 -7.76 -11.48 -14.65
N LEU A 39 -8.49 -11.12 -13.58
CA LEU A 39 -8.33 -9.84 -12.90
C LEU A 39 -6.85 -9.68 -12.50
N GLN A 40 -6.08 -8.97 -13.32
CA GLN A 40 -4.63 -8.83 -13.23
C GLN A 40 -4.25 -7.35 -13.25
N GLY A 41 -3.11 -7.04 -12.64
CA GLY A 41 -2.57 -5.68 -12.57
C GLY A 41 -2.92 -4.93 -11.29
N LEU A 42 -2.38 -3.72 -11.19
CA LEU A 42 -2.31 -2.88 -9.97
C LEU A 42 -3.58 -2.04 -9.70
N GLY A 43 -4.68 -2.28 -10.40
CA GLY A 43 -5.91 -1.49 -10.24
C GLY A 43 -6.78 -1.85 -9.02
N GLY A 44 -7.89 -1.15 -8.87
CA GLY A 44 -8.91 -1.38 -7.82
C GLY A 44 -8.36 -1.22 -6.40
N TRP A 45 -8.72 -2.13 -5.50
CA TRP A 45 -8.26 -2.13 -4.09
C TRP A 45 -6.73 -2.15 -3.92
N LEU A 46 -5.99 -2.63 -4.92
CA LEU A 46 -4.53 -2.57 -4.90
C LEU A 46 -3.99 -1.14 -5.03
N ALA A 47 -4.73 -0.24 -5.69
CA ALA A 47 -4.37 1.18 -5.77
C ALA A 47 -4.54 1.88 -4.42
N CYS A 48 -5.59 1.54 -3.65
CA CYS A 48 -5.75 2.02 -2.28
C CYS A 48 -4.55 1.60 -1.41
N PHE A 49 -4.08 0.37 -1.60
CA PHE A 49 -2.90 -0.12 -0.91
C PHE A 49 -1.61 0.60 -1.35
N GLN A 50 -1.48 0.95 -2.64
CA GLN A 50 -0.39 1.78 -3.14
C GLN A 50 -0.38 3.17 -2.49
N VAL A 51 -1.55 3.82 -2.39
CA VAL A 51 -1.70 5.11 -1.70
C VAL A 51 -1.30 4.99 -0.23
N TYR A 52 -1.72 3.90 0.44
CA TYR A 52 -1.31 3.62 1.81
C TYR A 52 0.22 3.53 1.97
N MET A 53 0.91 2.80 1.10
CA MET A 53 2.38 2.70 1.17
C MET A 53 3.05 4.07 1.01
N TYR A 54 2.58 4.91 0.09
CA TYR A 54 3.09 6.28 -0.06
C TYR A 54 2.81 7.15 1.16
N TYR A 55 1.59 7.06 1.71
CA TYR A 55 1.22 7.76 2.93
C TYR A 55 2.17 7.38 4.09
N VAL A 56 2.44 6.09 4.27
CA VAL A 56 3.36 5.61 5.33
C VAL A 56 4.78 6.12 5.10
N LEU A 57 5.29 6.11 3.86
CA LEU A 57 6.61 6.65 3.55
C LEU A 57 6.70 8.15 3.87
N ILE A 58 5.68 8.93 3.51
CA ILE A 58 5.60 10.34 3.86
C ILE A 58 5.52 10.52 5.38
N ALA A 59 4.74 9.69 6.09
CA ALA A 59 4.66 9.74 7.53
C ALA A 59 6.03 9.51 8.20
N PHE A 60 6.86 8.60 7.67
CA PHE A 60 8.22 8.40 8.17
C PHE A 60 9.13 9.61 8.01
N PHE A 61 8.94 10.42 6.96
CA PHE A 61 9.66 11.70 6.80
C PHE A 61 9.39 12.68 7.94
N PHE A 62 8.23 12.61 8.60
CA PHE A 62 7.92 13.44 9.76
C PHE A 62 8.22 12.74 11.08
N THR A 63 8.01 11.42 11.15
CA THR A 63 8.09 10.64 12.39
C THR A 63 9.52 10.48 12.90
N ILE A 64 10.48 10.18 12.01
CA ILE A 64 11.87 10.00 12.45
C ILE A 64 12.47 11.34 12.94
N PRO A 65 12.34 12.45 12.18
CA PRO A 65 12.80 13.75 12.67
C PRO A 65 12.08 14.21 13.92
N SER A 66 10.78 13.91 14.10
CA SER A 66 10.08 14.29 15.33
C SER A 66 10.64 13.55 16.55
N TYR A 67 10.99 12.27 16.45
CA TYR A 67 11.67 11.56 17.55
C TYR A 67 13.04 12.15 17.87
N ILE A 68 13.84 12.48 16.85
CA ILE A 68 15.16 13.10 17.04
C ILE A 68 15.01 14.48 17.68
N PHE A 69 14.04 15.27 17.21
CA PHE A 69 13.73 16.59 17.75
C PHE A 69 13.26 16.49 19.21
N LEU A 70 12.37 15.54 19.52
CA LEU A 70 11.91 15.28 20.89
C LEU A 70 13.06 14.88 21.83
N MET A 71 14.00 14.06 21.36
CA MET A 71 15.22 13.74 22.11
C MET A 71 16.11 14.96 22.32
N TRP A 72 16.30 15.77 21.28
CA TRP A 72 17.10 17.00 21.39
C TRP A 72 16.50 17.97 22.40
N MET A 73 15.17 18.15 22.40
CA MET A 73 14.47 18.99 23.38
C MET A 73 14.60 18.45 24.81
N HIS A 74 14.55 17.13 25.00
CA HIS A 74 14.76 16.51 26.31
C HIS A 74 16.14 16.76 26.88
N ASN A 75 17.17 16.80 26.04
CA ASN A 75 18.54 17.05 26.46
C ASN A 75 18.86 18.55 26.64
N ASN A 76 18.01 19.45 26.14
CA ASN A 76 18.18 20.92 26.22
C ASN A 76 16.91 21.59 26.77
N PRO A 77 16.51 21.30 28.02
CA PRO A 77 15.23 21.75 28.57
C PRO A 77 15.12 23.28 28.71
N GLU A 78 16.23 23.98 28.95
CA GLU A 78 16.26 25.45 29.07
C GLU A 78 15.94 26.13 27.73
N GLU A 79 16.55 25.64 26.65
CA GLU A 79 16.27 26.11 25.29
C GLU A 79 14.81 25.82 24.91
N PHE A 80 14.31 24.63 25.27
CA PHE A 80 12.92 24.27 24.96
C PHE A 80 11.90 25.10 25.74
N GLU A 81 12.09 25.32 27.05
CA GLU A 81 11.20 26.16 27.85
C GLU A 81 11.19 27.61 27.34
N SER A 82 12.33 28.11 26.85
CA SER A 82 12.40 29.44 26.23
C SER A 82 11.66 29.52 24.89
N ALA A 83 11.65 28.44 24.11
CA ALA A 83 10.99 28.36 22.80
C ALA A 83 9.48 28.04 22.91
N MET A 84 9.07 27.24 23.90
CA MET A 84 7.69 26.81 24.13
C MET A 84 7.38 26.72 25.64
N PRO A 85 7.08 27.87 26.28
CA PRO A 85 6.83 27.92 27.72
C PRO A 85 5.66 27.02 28.14
N GLY A 86 5.86 26.18 29.17
CA GLY A 86 4.83 25.33 29.75
C GLY A 86 4.57 23.99 29.04
N MET A 87 5.14 23.73 27.86
CA MET A 87 4.96 22.46 27.14
C MET A 87 5.92 21.36 27.63
N THR A 88 7.08 21.77 28.14
CA THR A 88 8.16 20.94 28.71
C THR A 88 7.67 19.97 29.78
N ASN A 89 6.91 20.48 30.74
CA ASN A 89 6.44 19.69 31.88
C ASN A 89 5.37 18.67 31.48
N GLN A 90 4.52 18.96 30.50
CA GLN A 90 3.47 18.04 30.06
C GLN A 90 4.02 16.88 29.22
N LEU A 91 4.94 17.17 28.28
CA LEU A 91 5.54 16.15 27.43
C LEU A 91 6.44 15.20 28.22
N PHE A 92 7.27 15.70 29.13
CA PHE A 92 8.16 14.84 29.92
C PHE A 92 7.43 14.08 31.03
N ALA A 93 6.32 14.60 31.56
CA ALA A 93 5.53 13.90 32.57
C ALA A 93 4.91 12.59 32.04
N ILE A 94 4.56 12.51 30.76
CA ILE A 94 3.93 11.33 30.15
C ILE A 94 4.88 10.13 30.08
N TYR A 95 6.16 10.38 29.80
CA TYR A 95 7.14 9.33 29.56
C TYR A 95 8.11 9.11 30.73
N GLY A 96 8.21 10.08 31.64
CA GLY A 96 9.06 10.02 32.84
C GLY A 96 10.51 9.67 32.51
N GLU A 97 11.13 8.87 33.39
CA GLU A 97 12.53 8.42 33.25
C GLU A 97 12.77 7.54 32.01
N ARG A 98 11.71 7.00 31.39
CA ARG A 98 11.82 6.10 30.24
C ARG A 98 11.77 6.81 28.90
N PHE A 99 11.63 8.14 28.89
CA PHE A 99 11.51 8.94 27.66
C PHE A 99 12.61 8.63 26.65
N THR A 100 13.87 8.74 27.05
CA THR A 100 15.02 8.51 26.15
C THR A 100 15.02 7.09 25.58
N LEU A 101 14.71 6.08 26.41
CA LEU A 101 14.62 4.69 25.98
C LEU A 101 13.51 4.51 24.93
N VAL A 102 12.32 5.07 25.18
CA VAL A 102 11.17 5.03 24.26
C VAL A 102 11.54 5.66 22.93
N MET A 103 12.17 6.84 22.94
CA MET A 103 12.53 7.55 21.71
C MET A 103 13.57 6.76 20.90
N ILE A 104 14.60 6.20 21.54
CA ILE A 104 15.60 5.37 20.85
C ILE A 104 14.95 4.14 20.21
N ILE A 105 14.11 3.41 20.94
CA ILE A 105 13.39 2.25 20.41
C ILE A 105 12.46 2.68 19.26
N GLY A 106 11.76 3.80 19.40
CA GLY A 106 10.90 4.38 18.37
C GLY A 106 11.67 4.69 17.08
N ILE A 107 12.86 5.30 17.18
CA ILE A 107 13.73 5.58 16.03
C ILE A 107 14.18 4.29 15.36
N ILE A 108 14.60 3.28 16.13
CA ILE A 108 15.06 1.99 15.60
C ILE A 108 13.92 1.28 14.85
N LEU A 109 12.75 1.15 15.49
CA LEU A 109 11.58 0.51 14.89
C LEU A 109 11.11 1.26 13.65
N ALA A 110 11.03 2.60 13.71
CA ALA A 110 10.64 3.42 12.56
C ALA A 110 11.64 3.30 11.40
N SER A 111 12.94 3.25 11.67
CA SER A 111 13.98 3.10 10.65
C SER A 111 13.91 1.73 9.96
N ILE A 112 13.73 0.65 10.75
CA ILE A 112 13.52 -0.70 10.22
C ILE A 112 12.27 -0.72 9.33
N SER A 113 11.18 -0.13 9.82
CA SER A 113 9.89 -0.09 9.13
C SER A 113 9.96 0.71 7.83
N LEU A 114 10.69 1.83 7.82
CA LEU A 114 10.95 2.63 6.62
C LEU A 114 11.66 1.80 5.55
N VAL A 115 12.78 1.13 5.92
CA VAL A 115 13.52 0.28 4.98
C VAL A 115 12.65 -0.85 4.47
N TRP A 116 11.89 -1.51 5.35
CA TRP A 116 10.98 -2.58 4.95
C TRP A 116 9.89 -2.07 4.00
N MET A 117 9.30 -0.91 4.27
CA MET A 117 8.29 -0.30 3.40
C MET A 117 8.85 0.03 2.01
N LEU A 118 10.09 0.53 1.93
CA LEU A 118 10.77 0.75 0.64
C LEU A 118 10.97 -0.56 -0.13
N VAL A 119 11.38 -1.63 0.54
CA VAL A 119 11.50 -2.97 -0.08
C VAL A 119 10.14 -3.46 -0.58
N ASN A 120 9.08 -3.32 0.22
CA ASN A 120 7.72 -3.67 -0.18
C ASN A 120 7.28 -2.87 -1.41
N LEU A 121 7.56 -1.57 -1.46
CA LEU A 121 7.23 -0.72 -2.60
C LEU A 121 7.95 -1.19 -3.88
N ILE A 122 9.25 -1.49 -3.79
CA ILE A 122 10.02 -2.03 -4.92
C ILE A 122 9.40 -3.35 -5.40
N PHE A 123 9.09 -4.26 -4.47
CA PHE A 123 8.53 -5.58 -4.81
C PHE A 123 7.11 -5.47 -5.36
N PHE A 124 6.38 -4.42 -4.98
CA PHE A 124 5.06 -4.09 -5.48
C PHE A 124 5.10 -3.73 -6.95
N TYR A 125 6.00 -2.83 -7.35
CA TYR A 125 6.17 -2.47 -8.76
C TYR A 125 6.79 -3.59 -9.58
N GLN A 126 7.68 -4.39 -9.01
CA GLN A 126 8.25 -5.57 -9.67
C GLN A 126 7.29 -6.76 -9.73
N ARG A 127 6.09 -6.67 -9.13
CA ARG A 127 5.07 -7.73 -9.09
C ARG A 127 5.63 -9.08 -8.58
N LYS A 128 6.52 -9.04 -7.59
CA LYS A 128 7.17 -10.25 -7.06
C LYS A 128 6.17 -11.11 -6.27
N LYS A 129 6.24 -12.44 -6.47
CA LYS A 129 5.41 -13.43 -5.74
C LYS A 129 5.58 -13.42 -4.24
N PHE A 130 6.70 -12.90 -3.77
CA PHE A 130 7.04 -12.85 -2.35
C PHE A 130 6.36 -11.70 -1.60
N LEU A 131 5.82 -10.70 -2.31
CA LEU A 131 5.24 -9.51 -1.69
C LEU A 131 4.10 -9.78 -0.70
N PRO A 132 3.09 -10.63 -1.01
CA PRO A 132 2.01 -10.86 -0.06
C PRO A 132 2.50 -11.43 1.28
N ARG A 133 3.55 -12.26 1.25
CA ARG A 133 4.16 -12.80 2.47
C ARG A 133 4.94 -11.74 3.24
N LEU A 134 5.71 -10.90 2.54
CA LEU A 134 6.42 -9.77 3.15
C LEU A 134 5.47 -8.77 3.80
N MET A 135 4.33 -8.49 3.17
CA MET A 135 3.34 -7.57 3.72
C MET A 135 2.68 -8.10 4.99
N ILE A 136 2.33 -9.38 5.02
CA ILE A 136 1.79 -10.01 6.23
C ILE A 136 2.84 -9.97 7.36
N ALA A 137 4.10 -10.31 7.05
CA ALA A 137 5.18 -10.21 8.03
C ALA A 137 5.40 -8.78 8.53
N TYR A 138 5.30 -7.79 7.65
CA TYR A 138 5.39 -6.37 8.00
C TYR A 138 4.27 -5.95 8.97
N PHE A 139 3.02 -6.32 8.69
CA PHE A 139 1.92 -6.01 9.61
C PHE A 139 2.08 -6.70 10.98
N ILE A 140 2.55 -7.94 11.00
CA ILE A 140 2.84 -8.65 12.27
C ILE A 140 3.95 -7.94 13.04
N PHE A 141 5.00 -7.49 12.35
CA PHE A 141 6.11 -6.74 12.94
C PHE A 141 5.63 -5.42 13.57
N GLU A 142 4.81 -4.64 12.86
CA GLU A 142 4.23 -3.39 13.38
C GLU A 142 3.35 -3.62 14.62
N LEU A 143 2.53 -4.68 14.60
CA LEU A 143 1.73 -5.10 15.76
C LEU A 143 2.62 -5.47 16.95
N ALA A 144 3.69 -6.21 16.73
CA ALA A 144 4.64 -6.57 17.78
C ALA A 144 5.35 -5.32 18.35
N GLY A 145 5.78 -4.39 17.50
CA GLY A 145 6.36 -3.12 17.92
C GLY A 145 5.41 -2.28 18.78
N THR A 146 4.12 -2.29 18.43
CA THR A 146 3.07 -1.65 19.22
C THR A 146 2.95 -2.27 20.62
N VAL A 147 2.93 -3.60 20.72
CA VAL A 147 2.89 -4.31 22.00
C VAL A 147 4.12 -3.98 22.86
N VAL A 148 5.32 -4.01 22.27
CA VAL A 148 6.57 -3.64 22.98
C VAL A 148 6.47 -2.22 23.54
N THR A 149 5.95 -1.27 22.75
CA THR A 149 5.81 0.13 23.17
C THR A 149 4.82 0.29 24.32
N MET A 150 3.68 -0.42 24.27
CA MET A 150 2.68 -0.43 25.36
C MET A 150 3.22 -1.02 26.66
N LEU A 151 4.14 -1.99 26.60
CA LEU A 151 4.77 -2.53 27.81
C LEU A 151 5.75 -1.55 28.46
N ILE A 152 6.34 -0.64 27.68
CA ILE A 152 7.29 0.36 28.18
C ILE A 152 6.55 1.56 28.79
N ILE A 153 5.44 1.97 28.20
CA ILE A 153 4.59 3.10 28.62
C ILE A 153 3.22 2.57 29.05
N PRO A 154 3.02 2.23 30.34
CA PRO A 154 1.80 1.58 30.81
C PRO A 154 0.59 2.52 30.82
N ASP A 155 0.80 3.84 30.81
CA ASP A 155 -0.28 4.83 30.92
C ASP A 155 -0.39 5.65 29.64
N VAL A 156 -1.07 5.07 28.64
CA VAL A 156 -1.36 5.72 27.37
C VAL A 156 -2.80 6.24 27.40
N GLY A 157 -2.98 7.55 27.19
CA GLY A 157 -4.30 8.18 27.22
C GLY A 157 -5.28 7.58 26.19
N VAL A 158 -6.59 7.78 26.42
CA VAL A 158 -7.70 7.18 25.65
C VAL A 158 -7.56 7.37 24.14
N PHE A 159 -7.06 8.53 23.69
CA PHE A 159 -6.83 8.81 22.28
C PHE A 159 -5.81 7.86 21.64
N THR A 160 -4.71 7.58 22.35
CA THR A 160 -3.66 6.65 21.92
C THR A 160 -4.17 5.21 21.89
N THR A 161 -5.03 4.83 22.84
CA THR A 161 -5.67 3.51 22.84
C THR A 161 -6.58 3.34 21.62
N PHE A 162 -7.40 4.34 21.31
CA PHE A 162 -8.33 4.30 20.17
C PHE A 162 -7.60 4.23 18.82
N SER A 163 -6.58 5.07 18.63
CA SER A 163 -5.77 5.04 17.41
C SER A 163 -5.04 3.71 17.23
N THR A 164 -4.57 3.12 18.33
CA THR A 164 -3.95 1.77 18.31
C THR A 164 -4.96 0.70 17.89
N ILE A 165 -6.16 0.67 18.48
CA ILE A 165 -7.21 -0.30 18.13
C ILE A 165 -7.57 -0.19 16.63
N LEU A 166 -7.73 1.03 16.12
CA LEU A 166 -7.97 1.26 14.70
C LEU A 166 -6.81 0.75 13.83
N GLY A 167 -5.57 1.01 14.23
CA GLY A 167 -4.37 0.50 13.56
C GLY A 167 -4.35 -1.03 13.48
N VAL A 168 -4.67 -1.70 14.59
CA VAL A 168 -4.77 -3.17 14.65
C VAL A 168 -5.88 -3.68 13.73
N ALA A 169 -7.07 -3.08 13.77
CA ALA A 169 -8.19 -3.48 12.92
C ALA A 169 -7.87 -3.33 11.43
N LEU A 170 -7.22 -2.23 11.04
CA LEU A 170 -6.77 -1.99 9.67
C LEU A 170 -5.69 -2.99 9.24
N ALA A 171 -4.71 -3.28 10.10
CA ALA A 171 -3.68 -4.28 9.81
C ALA A 171 -4.30 -5.66 9.56
N VAL A 172 -5.24 -6.08 10.41
CA VAL A 172 -5.97 -7.34 10.25
C VAL A 172 -6.77 -7.36 8.95
N ALA A 173 -7.48 -6.28 8.62
CA ALA A 173 -8.23 -6.17 7.37
C ALA A 173 -7.32 -6.32 6.14
N TRP A 174 -6.14 -5.70 6.16
CA TRP A 174 -5.15 -5.85 5.09
C TRP A 174 -4.59 -7.27 5.02
N ILE A 175 -4.25 -7.91 6.14
CA ILE A 175 -3.79 -9.30 6.17
C ILE A 175 -4.82 -10.21 5.50
N PHE A 176 -6.10 -10.11 5.88
CA PHE A 176 -7.18 -10.88 5.25
C PHE A 176 -7.29 -10.62 3.75
N TYR A 177 -7.16 -9.36 3.33
CA TYR A 177 -7.15 -8.99 1.91
C TYR A 177 -6.00 -9.67 1.15
N PHE A 178 -4.76 -9.60 1.66
CA PHE A 178 -3.60 -10.23 1.01
C PHE A 178 -3.69 -11.77 0.97
N MET A 179 -4.31 -12.40 1.97
CA MET A 179 -4.50 -13.85 2.00
C MET A 179 -5.60 -14.34 1.04
N ARG A 180 -6.74 -13.65 1.00
CA ARG A 180 -7.96 -14.15 0.34
C ARG A 180 -8.18 -13.57 -1.07
N SER A 181 -7.62 -12.39 -1.37
CA SER A 181 -7.90 -11.68 -2.63
C SER A 181 -7.42 -12.48 -3.85
N VAL A 182 -8.36 -12.84 -4.72
CA VAL A 182 -8.09 -13.48 -6.02
C VAL A 182 -7.20 -12.60 -6.89
N ARG A 183 -7.35 -11.27 -6.79
CA ARG A 183 -6.53 -10.32 -7.55
C ARG A 183 -5.09 -10.29 -7.08
N VAL A 184 -4.84 -10.36 -5.77
CA VAL A 184 -3.47 -10.47 -5.22
C VAL A 184 -2.79 -11.74 -5.72
N LYS A 185 -3.51 -12.87 -5.68
CA LYS A 185 -3.00 -14.15 -6.21
C LYS A 185 -2.71 -14.07 -7.71
N ASN A 186 -3.62 -13.49 -8.50
CA ASN A 186 -3.47 -13.38 -9.95
C ASN A 186 -2.38 -12.38 -10.39
N THR A 187 -2.13 -11.32 -9.60
CA THR A 187 -1.14 -10.28 -9.92
C THR A 187 0.27 -10.63 -9.43
N PHE A 188 0.41 -11.29 -8.27
CA PHE A 188 1.73 -11.56 -7.69
C PHE A 188 2.10 -13.04 -7.69
N VAL A 189 1.19 -14.00 -7.53
CA VAL A 189 1.57 -15.41 -7.28
C VAL A 189 1.73 -16.23 -8.57
N ARG A 190 1.11 -15.78 -9.67
CA ARG A 190 1.10 -16.51 -10.95
C ARG A 190 2.49 -16.63 -11.58
#